data_AF-A0AA50U9B8-F1
#
_entry.id   AF-A0AA50U9B8-F1
#
_cell.length_a   1.000
_cell.length_b   1.000
_cell.length_c   1.000
_cell.angle_alpha   90.00
_cell.angle_beta   90.00
_cell.angle_gamma   90.00
#
_symmetry.space_group_name_H-M   'P 1'
#
loop_
_entity.id
_entity.type
_entity.pdbx_description
1 polymer ?
#
loop_
_entity_poly.entity_id
_entity_poly.type
_entity_poly.pdbx_seq_one_letter_code
_entity_poly.pdbx_strand_id
1 'polypeptide(L)'
;IFIGGVPRSGTTLMRAMLDAHPDVRCGQETRVVPRILQMRQHWVKSQRESVRLEQAGVSKAVLDNAIAAFCLEVIVGHGDPARRLCN
;
A
#
# COMPACT_ATOMS: atom_id res chain seq x y z
N ILE A 1 4.58 -8.61 -2.81
CA ILE A 1 3.68 -9.60 -2.17
C ILE A 1 2.86 -8.85 -1.14
N PHE A 2 1.54 -8.96 -1.13
CA PHE A 2 0.73 -8.30 -0.09
C PHE A 2 0.22 -9.34 0.91
N ILE A 3 0.52 -9.14 2.20
CA ILE A 3 0.03 -10.00 3.29
C ILE A 3 -1.08 -9.25 4.00
N GLY A 4 -2.29 -9.81 3.97
CA GLY A 4 -3.47 -9.19 4.55
C GLY A 4 -4.31 -10.17 5.36
N GLY A 5 -5.25 -9.63 6.12
CA GLY A 5 -6.16 -10.39 6.97
C GLY A 5 -6.72 -9.50 8.07
N VAL A 6 -7.69 -10.03 8.83
CA VAL A 6 -8.17 -9.38 10.05
C VAL A 6 -7.01 -9.38 11.07
N PRO A 7 -6.88 -8.33 11.92
CA PRO A 7 -5.89 -8.35 12.99
C PRO A 7 -6.03 -9.61 13.86
N ARG A 8 -4.90 -10.13 14.37
CA ARG A 8 -4.83 -11.36 15.18
C ARG A 8 -5.10 -12.67 14.42
N SER A 9 -5.07 -12.67 13.08
CA SER A 9 -5.17 -13.87 12.23
C SER A 9 -3.81 -14.46 11.80
N GLY A 10 -2.73 -14.20 12.53
CA GLY A 10 -1.40 -14.75 12.21
C GLY A 10 -0.67 -14.08 11.03
N THR A 11 -1.11 -12.89 10.58
CA THR A 11 -0.43 -12.14 9.50
C THR A 11 1.03 -11.79 9.85
N THR A 12 1.30 -11.50 11.12
CA THR A 12 2.67 -11.26 11.63
C THR A 12 3.53 -12.53 11.62
N LEU A 13 2.94 -13.71 11.80
CA LEU A 13 3.67 -14.97 11.67
C LEU A 13 3.99 -15.25 10.20
N MET A 14 2.99 -15.08 9.31
CA MET A 14 3.16 -15.28 7.87
C MET A 14 4.26 -14.40 7.28
N ARG A 15 4.30 -13.11 7.65
CA ARG A 15 5.38 -12.21 7.20
C ARG A 15 6.75 -12.65 7.71
N ALA A 16 6.85 -13.10 8.96
CA ALA A 16 8.13 -13.47 9.57
C ALA A 16 8.69 -14.74 8.91
N MET A 17 7.81 -15.68 8.55
CA MET A 17 8.19 -16.87 7.78
C MET A 17 8.71 -16.50 6.38
N LEU A 18 8.10 -15.51 5.72
CA LEU A 18 8.56 -15.02 4.42
C LEU A 18 9.88 -14.22 4.53
N ASP A 19 10.02 -13.38 5.55
CA ASP A 19 11.26 -12.63 5.85
C ASP A 19 12.46 -13.55 6.11
N ALA A 20 12.24 -14.79 6.55
CA ALA A 20 13.32 -15.75 6.74
C ALA A 20 13.93 -16.27 5.42
N HIS A 21 13.27 -16.04 4.27
CA HIS A 21 13.77 -16.45 2.97
C HIS A 21 14.78 -15.44 2.41
N PRO A 22 15.97 -15.84 1.95
CA PRO A 22 17.06 -14.92 1.56
C PRO A 22 16.69 -13.92 0.45
N ASP A 23 15.80 -14.31 -0.46
CA ASP A 23 15.35 -13.45 -1.56
C ASP A 23 14.15 -12.53 -1.22
N VAL A 24 13.57 -12.62 -0.01
CA VAL A 24 12.30 -11.96 0.33
C VAL A 24 12.46 -11.03 1.54
N ARG A 25 11.90 -9.82 1.43
CA ARG A 25 11.80 -8.87 2.55
C ARG A 25 10.41 -8.26 2.68
N CYS A 26 9.77 -8.48 3.81
CA CYS A 26 8.54 -7.88 4.32
C CYS A 26 8.80 -6.73 5.31
N GLY A 27 9.73 -6.87 6.26
CA GLY A 27 10.04 -5.83 7.25
C GLY A 27 8.97 -5.67 8.36
N GLN A 28 8.65 -4.44 8.79
CA GLN A 28 7.61 -4.15 9.80
C GLN A 28 6.31 -3.60 9.17
N GLU A 29 5.24 -3.43 9.96
CA GLU A 29 3.99 -2.84 9.45
C GLU A 29 4.20 -1.36 9.14
N THR A 30 3.95 -0.94 7.90
CA THR A 30 4.20 0.43 7.46
C THR A 30 3.19 1.44 8.02
N ARG A 31 1.97 0.98 8.33
CA ARG A 31 0.82 1.75 8.85
C ARG A 31 0.31 2.88 7.94
N VAL A 32 1.14 3.45 7.09
CA VAL A 32 0.81 4.56 6.17
C VAL A 32 0.15 4.06 4.89
N VAL A 33 0.52 2.87 4.38
CA VAL A 33 -0.09 2.25 3.19
C VAL A 33 -1.60 2.02 3.36
N PRO A 34 -2.09 1.37 4.44
CA PRO A 34 -3.54 1.23 4.61
C PRO A 34 -4.26 2.57 4.80
N ARG A 35 -3.61 3.57 5.40
CA ARG A 35 -4.19 4.93 5.60
C ARG A 35 -4.38 5.68 4.28
N ILE A 36 -3.38 5.67 3.39
CA ILE A 36 -3.51 6.32 2.08
C ILE A 36 -4.55 5.62 1.21
N LEU A 37 -4.63 4.30 1.28
CA LEU A 37 -5.66 3.51 0.55
C LEU A 37 -7.07 3.83 1.07
N GLN A 38 -7.24 3.97 2.38
CA GLN A 38 -8.49 4.42 2.98
C GLN A 38 -8.85 5.83 2.50
N MET A 39 -7.90 6.76 2.47
CA MET A 39 -8.11 8.12 1.98
C MET A 39 -8.55 8.14 0.50
N ARG A 40 -7.85 7.37 -0.36
CA ARG A 40 -8.27 7.18 -1.76
C ARG A 40 -9.69 6.63 -1.85
N GLN A 41 -10.05 5.66 -1.02
CA GLN A 41 -11.39 5.09 -1.02
C GLN A 41 -12.45 6.13 -0.65
N HIS A 42 -12.17 7.05 0.26
CA HIS A 42 -13.09 8.15 0.61
C HIS A 42 -13.34 9.09 -0.56
N TRP A 43 -12.29 9.47 -1.32
CA TRP A 43 -12.43 10.31 -2.52
C TRP A 43 -13.28 9.64 -3.60
N VAL A 44 -13.05 8.35 -3.84
CA VAL A 44 -13.78 7.60 -4.89
C VAL A 44 -15.23 7.29 -4.49
N LYS A 45 -15.52 7.06 -3.20
CA LYS A 45 -16.88 6.80 -2.72
C LYS A 45 -17.77 8.04 -2.73
N SER A 46 -17.20 9.22 -2.54
CA SER A 46 -17.95 10.48 -2.56
C SER A 46 -18.14 10.96 -3.99
N GLN A 47 -19.34 10.82 -4.54
CA GLN A 47 -19.66 11.27 -5.90
C GLN A 47 -19.35 12.76 -6.10
N ARG A 48 -19.67 13.60 -5.11
CA ARG A 48 -19.38 15.04 -5.14
C ARG A 48 -17.88 15.31 -5.22
N GLU A 49 -17.09 14.56 -4.47
CA GLU A 49 -15.63 14.74 -4.46
C GLU A 49 -14.99 14.21 -5.74
N SER A 50 -15.43 13.03 -6.22
CA SER A 50 -14.95 12.46 -7.47
C SER A 50 -15.15 13.42 -8.65
N VAL A 51 -16.32 14.06 -8.76
CA VAL A 51 -16.59 15.05 -9.80
C VAL A 51 -15.67 16.27 -9.68
N ARG A 52 -15.43 16.76 -8.44
CA ARG A 52 -14.52 17.89 -8.20
C ARG A 52 -13.09 17.58 -8.61
N LEU A 53 -12.61 16.39 -8.27
CA LEU A 53 -11.28 15.92 -8.64
C LEU A 53 -11.13 15.82 -10.16
N GLU A 54 -12.12 15.24 -10.85
CA GLU A 54 -12.12 15.15 -12.31
C GLU A 54 -12.12 16.53 -12.97
N GLN A 55 -12.95 17.47 -12.49
CA GLN A 55 -12.99 18.85 -12.98
C GLN A 55 -11.68 19.61 -12.73
N ALA A 56 -10.94 19.25 -11.69
CA ALA A 56 -9.61 19.78 -11.40
C ALA A 56 -8.48 19.11 -12.20
N GLY A 57 -8.80 18.19 -13.12
CA GLY A 57 -7.80 17.43 -13.90
C GLY A 57 -7.16 16.26 -13.14
N VAL A 58 -7.60 15.98 -11.91
CA VAL A 58 -7.17 14.83 -11.12
C VAL A 58 -8.02 13.62 -11.54
N SER A 59 -7.71 13.08 -12.71
CA SER A 59 -8.37 11.89 -13.22
C SER A 59 -8.07 10.67 -12.34
N LYS A 60 -8.90 9.64 -12.46
CA LYS A 60 -8.64 8.33 -11.82
C LYS A 60 -7.24 7.80 -12.11
N ALA A 61 -6.74 7.96 -13.33
CA ALA A 61 -5.40 7.50 -13.71
C ALA A 61 -4.28 8.29 -13.00
N VAL A 62 -4.43 9.61 -12.89
CA VAL A 62 -3.48 10.45 -12.14
C VAL A 62 -3.45 10.03 -10.67
N LEU A 63 -4.63 9.83 -10.08
CA LEU A 63 -4.76 9.41 -8.69
C LEU A 63 -4.14 8.01 -8.47
N ASP A 64 -4.46 7.04 -9.32
CA ASP A 64 -3.95 5.67 -9.22
C ASP A 64 -2.42 5.62 -9.36
N ASN A 65 -1.85 6.39 -10.30
CA ASN A 65 -0.40 6.50 -10.46
C ASN A 65 0.27 7.12 -9.24
N ALA A 66 -0.30 8.20 -8.67
CA ALA A 66 0.23 8.84 -7.48
C ALA A 66 0.21 7.91 -6.25
N ILE A 67 -0.89 7.19 -6.03
CA ILE A 67 -1.00 6.23 -4.93
C ILE A 67 -0.06 5.04 -5.15
N ALA A 68 0.08 4.53 -6.37
CA ALA A 68 1.02 3.45 -6.68
C ALA A 68 2.46 3.86 -6.40
N ALA A 69 2.87 5.07 -6.81
CA ALA A 69 4.20 5.61 -6.55
C ALA A 69 4.46 5.76 -5.04
N PHE A 70 3.50 6.32 -4.29
CA PHE A 70 3.60 6.42 -2.84
C PHE A 70 3.77 5.05 -2.16
N CYS A 71 2.93 4.07 -2.53
CA CYS A 71 3.02 2.73 -1.98
C CYS A 71 4.37 2.07 -2.32
N LEU A 72 4.83 2.19 -3.56
CA LEU A 72 6.12 1.63 -3.99
C LEU A 72 7.28 2.25 -3.21
N GLU A 73 7.30 3.57 -3.07
CA GLU A 73 8.35 4.29 -2.34
C GLU A 73 8.43 3.84 -0.88
N VAL A 74 7.27 3.72 -0.21
CA VAL A 74 7.23 3.21 1.16
C VAL A 74 7.76 1.78 1.20
N ILE A 75 7.22 0.87 0.37
CA ILE A 75 7.60 -0.56 0.36
C ILE A 75 9.09 -0.75 0.09
N VAL A 76 9.67 -0.01 -0.86
CA VAL A 76 11.08 -0.10 -1.22
C VAL A 76 11.95 0.55 -0.14
N GLY A 77 11.65 1.79 0.25
CA GLY A 77 12.53 2.63 1.07
C GLY A 77 12.53 2.34 2.57
N HIS A 78 11.57 1.58 3.10
CA HIS A 78 11.47 1.37 4.56
C HIS A 78 12.41 0.29 5.14
N GLY A 79 13.32 -0.28 4.34
CA GLY A 79 14.24 -1.32 4.80
C GLY A 79 15.20 -1.77 3.71
N ASP A 80 15.94 -2.84 3.98
CA ASP A 80 16.98 -3.35 3.08
C ASP A 80 16.43 -3.79 1.72
N PRO A 81 17.25 -3.67 0.65
CA PRO A 81 16.86 -4.15 -0.68
C PRO A 81 16.79 -5.67 -0.70
N ALA A 82 15.78 -6.21 -1.38
CA ALA A 82 15.65 -7.63 -1.65
C ALA A 82 15.01 -7.85 -3.02
N ARG A 83 15.22 -9.05 -3.59
CA ARG A 83 14.68 -9.42 -4.90
C ARG A 83 13.15 -9.40 -4.93
N ARG A 84 12.51 -9.78 -3.82
CA ARG A 84 11.05 -9.78 -3.66
C ARG A 84 10.68 -8.98 -2.42
N LEU A 85 9.87 -7.95 -2.64
CA LEU A 85 9.36 -7.12 -1.55
C LEU A 85 7.95 -7.52 -1.16
N CYS A 86 7.66 -7.32 0.12
CA CYS A 86 6.41 -7.68 0.76
C CYS A 86 5.87 -6.51 1.59
N ASN A 87 4.55 -6.39 1.67
CA ASN A 87 3.86 -5.41 2.52
C ASN A 87 2.61 -6.00 3.16
#